data_AF-A0A7C7H5W2-F1
#
_entry.id   AF-A0A7C7H5W2-F1
#
_cell.length_a   1.000
_cell.length_b   1.000
_cell.length_c   1.000
_cell.angle_alpha   90.00
_cell.angle_beta   90.00
_cell.angle_gamma   90.00
#
_symmetry.space_group_name_H-M   'P 1'
#
loop_
_entity.id
_entity.type
_entity.pdbx_description
1 polymer ?
#
loop_
_entity_poly.entity_id
_entity_poly.type
_entity_poly.pdbx_seq_one_letter_code
_entity_poly.pdbx_strand_id
1 'polypeptide(L)'
;MGTLEWERALGGTYWDYAMSVDLTDDGNYIIGGTSESIDGDVWGNHGLYDFWVVKMDTLGDTLWTRSYGGTRDDFLWSIKQT
;
A
#
# COMPACT_ATOMS: atom_id res chain seq x y z
N MET A 1 19.00 16.39 -13.29
CA MET A 1 17.95 15.47 -13.77
C MET A 1 17.85 14.34 -12.75
N GLY A 2 16.64 13.91 -12.39
CA GLY A 2 16.45 12.75 -11.51
C GLY A 2 16.68 11.45 -12.28
N THR A 3 17.33 10.48 -11.65
CA THR A 3 17.50 9.11 -12.16
C THR A 3 16.59 8.18 -11.38
N LEU A 4 16.00 7.17 -12.03
CA LEU A 4 15.26 6.12 -11.34
C LEU A 4 16.22 5.33 -10.45
N GLU A 5 15.97 5.30 -9.15
CA GLU A 5 16.76 4.50 -8.20
C GLU A 5 16.22 3.07 -8.11
N TRP A 6 14.90 2.91 -7.98
CA TRP A 6 14.23 1.62 -7.97
C TRP A 6 12.75 1.76 -8.36
N GLU A 7 12.16 0.64 -8.77
CA GLU A 7 10.71 0.47 -8.93
C GLU A 7 10.27 -0.88 -8.33
N ARG A 8 9.00 -0.95 -7.92
CA ARG A 8 8.35 -2.17 -7.45
C ARG A 8 6.90 -2.18 -7.92
N ALA A 9 6.43 -3.35 -8.33
CA ALA A 9 5.01 -3.62 -8.52
C ALA A 9 4.56 -4.49 -7.35
N LEU A 10 3.59 -4.00 -6.58
CA LEU A 10 3.00 -4.71 -5.46
C LEU A 10 1.51 -4.92 -5.73
N GLY A 11 0.97 -6.04 -5.27
CA GLY A 11 -0.46 -6.34 -5.40
C GLY A 11 -0.73 -7.84 -5.48
N GLY A 12 -1.86 -8.20 -6.08
CA GLY A 12 -2.29 -9.57 -6.30
C GLY A 12 -2.94 -9.78 -7.66
N THR A 13 -3.85 -10.75 -7.73
CA THR A 13 -4.50 -11.14 -9.00
C THR A 13 -5.53 -10.11 -9.48
N TYR A 14 -6.09 -9.30 -8.57
CA TYR A 14 -7.14 -8.33 -8.85
C TYR A 14 -6.61 -6.89 -8.90
N TRP A 15 -7.49 -5.90 -8.78
CA TRP A 15 -7.12 -4.50 -8.93
C TRP A 15 -6.51 -3.95 -7.64
N ASP A 16 -5.34 -3.32 -7.80
CA ASP A 16 -4.56 -2.73 -6.71
C ASP A 16 -4.11 -1.31 -7.11
N TYR A 17 -4.42 -0.33 -6.27
CA TYR A 17 -4.17 1.08 -6.57
C TYR A 17 -3.47 1.78 -5.42
N ALA A 18 -2.30 2.35 -5.67
CA ALA A 18 -1.66 3.30 -4.77
C ALA A 18 -2.29 4.69 -4.93
N MET A 19 -2.67 5.33 -3.82
CA MET A 19 -3.36 6.62 -3.81
C MET A 19 -2.52 7.74 -3.18
N SER A 20 -1.70 7.42 -2.19
CA SER A 20 -0.94 8.41 -1.43
C SER A 20 0.34 7.80 -0.86
N VAL A 21 1.40 8.61 -0.76
CA VAL A 21 2.68 8.22 -0.16
C VAL A 21 3.18 9.36 0.72
N ASP A 22 3.84 9.02 1.82
CA ASP A 22 4.53 9.95 2.69
C ASP A 22 5.83 9.36 3.23
N LEU A 23 6.73 10.23 3.71
CA LEU A 23 7.90 9.82 4.48
C LEU A 23 7.50 9.60 5.93
N THR A 24 8.05 8.57 6.53
CA THR A 24 7.90 8.28 7.96
C THR A 24 9.08 8.84 8.75
N ASP A 25 8.92 9.05 10.05
CA ASP A 25 9.96 9.67 10.90
C ASP A 25 11.25 8.86 10.99
N ASP A 26 11.20 7.56 10.71
CA ASP A 26 12.36 6.67 10.64
C ASP A 26 13.01 6.63 9.24
N GLY A 27 12.61 7.53 8.34
CA GLY A 27 13.20 7.70 7.01
C GLY A 27 12.69 6.71 5.95
N ASN A 28 11.73 5.86 6.29
CA ASN A 28 11.09 4.92 5.38
C ASN A 28 9.89 5.56 4.67
N TYR A 29 9.28 4.84 3.72
CA TYR A 29 8.07 5.26 3.04
C TYR A 29 6.84 4.57 3.62
N ILE A 30 5.74 5.31 3.72
CA ILE A 30 4.40 4.75 3.95
C ILE A 30 3.53 5.05 2.74
N ILE A 31 2.94 4.01 2.17
CA ILE A 31 2.10 4.08 0.98
C ILE A 31 0.70 3.61 1.38
N GLY A 32 -0.30 4.40 1.03
CA GLY A 32 -1.70 4.08 1.22
C GLY A 32 -2.38 3.88 -0.14
N GLY A 33 -3.18 2.84 -0.23
CA GLY A 33 -3.91 2.46 -1.43
C GLY A 33 -5.19 1.72 -1.12
N THR A 34 -5.83 1.22 -2.16
CA THR A 34 -7.01 0.35 -2.07
C THR A 34 -6.77 -0.89 -2.92
N SER A 35 -7.23 -2.04 -2.44
CA SER A 35 -7.02 -3.34 -3.08
C SER A 35 -8.32 -4.13 -3.15
N GLU A 36 -8.55 -4.85 -4.25
CA GLU A 36 -9.52 -5.94 -4.41
C GLU A 36 -8.88 -7.33 -4.19
N SER A 37 -7.55 -7.37 -4.13
CA SER A 37 -6.77 -8.61 -4.05
C SER A 37 -6.84 -9.26 -2.66
N ILE A 38 -6.74 -10.59 -2.64
CA ILE A 38 -6.68 -11.45 -1.42
C ILE A 38 -5.46 -12.37 -1.43
N ASP A 39 -4.52 -12.13 -2.36
CA ASP A 39 -3.34 -12.92 -2.63
C ASP A 39 -2.13 -12.02 -2.98
N GLY A 40 -0.98 -12.65 -3.23
CA GLY A 40 0.26 -11.94 -3.50
C GLY A 40 0.76 -11.17 -2.27
N ASP A 41 0.90 -9.86 -2.40
CA ASP A 41 1.35 -8.96 -1.34
C ASP A 41 0.21 -8.49 -0.42
N VAL A 42 -1.04 -8.78 -0.79
CA VAL A 42 -2.25 -8.33 -0.10
C VAL A 42 -2.88 -9.50 0.66
N TRP A 43 -3.15 -9.28 1.94
CA TRP A 43 -3.84 -10.25 2.79
C TRP A 43 -4.80 -9.53 3.74
N GLY A 44 -5.94 -10.17 4.02
CA GLY A 44 -6.94 -9.61 4.94
C GLY A 44 -7.79 -8.51 4.31
N ASN A 45 -8.10 -8.62 3.02
CA ASN A 45 -9.23 -7.92 2.41
C ASN A 45 -10.52 -8.70 2.73
N HIS A 46 -11.53 -8.02 3.24
CA HIS A 46 -12.78 -8.60 3.73
C HIS A 46 -14.00 -8.18 2.90
N GLY A 47 -13.81 -7.34 1.88
CA GLY A 47 -14.85 -6.76 1.02
C GLY A 47 -14.51 -6.90 -0.46
N LEU A 48 -15.10 -6.02 -1.29
CA LEU A 48 -14.67 -5.86 -2.68
C LEU A 48 -13.43 -4.96 -2.76
N TYR A 49 -13.35 -3.95 -1.90
CA TYR A 49 -12.23 -3.05 -1.78
C TYR A 49 -11.95 -2.77 -0.31
N ASP A 50 -10.72 -2.97 0.15
CA ASP A 50 -10.28 -2.56 1.49
C ASP A 50 -9.09 -1.60 1.39
N PHE A 51 -8.90 -0.77 2.43
CA PHE A 51 -7.70 0.05 2.56
C PHE A 51 -6.49 -0.87 2.65
N TRP A 52 -5.45 -0.59 1.88
CA TRP A 52 -4.20 -1.32 1.95
C TRP A 52 -3.05 -0.36 2.21
N VAL A 53 -2.26 -0.65 3.24
CA VAL A 53 -1.14 0.17 3.69
C VAL A 53 0.13 -0.64 3.60
N VAL A 54 1.13 -0.09 2.92
CA VAL A 54 2.45 -0.70 2.74
C VAL A 54 3.49 0.22 3.36
N LYS A 55 4.32 -0.32 4.25
CA LYS A 55 5.56 0.35 4.67
C LYS A 55 6.74 -0.29 3.96
N MET A 56 7.63 0.54 3.44
CA MET A 56 8.76 0.14 2.61
C MET A 56 10.02 0.88 3.05
N ASP A 57 11.16 0.21 2.98
CA ASP A 57 12.44 0.84 3.26
C ASP A 57 12.93 1.75 2.13
N THR A 58 14.10 2.36 2.30
CA THR A 58 14.66 3.29 1.33
C THR A 58 15.14 2.62 0.03
N LEU A 59 15.27 1.29 0.00
CA LEU A 59 15.73 0.50 -1.15
C LEU A 59 14.57 -0.11 -1.96
N GLY A 60 13.34 0.15 -1.52
CA GLY A 60 12.14 -0.34 -2.17
C GLY A 60 11.67 -1.69 -1.62
N ASP A 61 12.21 -2.17 -0.50
CA ASP A 61 11.82 -3.47 0.05
C ASP A 61 10.69 -3.33 1.07
N THR A 62 9.68 -4.19 0.94
CA THR A 62 8.50 -4.16 1.80
C THR A 62 8.86 -4.58 3.21
N LEU A 63 8.63 -3.67 4.18
CA LEU A 63 8.82 -3.94 5.60
C LEU A 63 7.59 -4.61 6.20
N TRP A 64 6.39 -4.15 5.84
CA TRP A 64 5.12 -4.79 6.19
C TRP A 64 3.98 -4.28 5.33
N THR A 65 2.90 -5.07 5.27
CA THR A 65 1.63 -4.69 4.66
C THR A 65 0.48 -4.91 5.66
N ARG A 66 -0.58 -4.09 5.54
CA ARG A 66 -1.80 -4.23 6.35
C ARG A 66 -3.02 -3.82 5.55
N SER A 67 -4.06 -4.64 5.61
CA SER A 67 -5.36 -4.30 5.07
C SER A 67 -6.34 -3.93 6.19
N TYR A 68 -7.19 -2.95 5.92
CA TYR A 68 -8.19 -2.43 6.85
C TYR A 68 -9.50 -2.17 6.12
N GLY A 69 -10.59 -2.71 6.64
CA GLY A 69 -11.92 -2.56 6.04
C GLY A 69 -12.87 -3.62 6.58
N GLY A 70 -14.04 -3.71 5.97
CA GLY A 70 -15.11 -4.63 6.35
C GLY A 70 -15.70 -5.35 5.14
N THR A 71 -16.96 -5.76 5.23
CA THR A 71 -17.61 -6.53 4.15
C THR A 71 -18.09 -5.68 2.97
N ARG A 72 -17.73 -4.40 2.92
CA ARG A 72 -18.16 -3.43 1.91
C ARG A 72 -16.92 -2.76 1.31
N ASP A 73 -17.11 -1.71 0.52
CA ASP A 73 -16.01 -1.00 -0.10
C ASP A 73 -15.48 0.07 0.85
N ASP A 74 -14.22 -0.08 1.25
CA ASP A 74 -13.46 0.81 2.11
C ASP A 74 -12.27 1.36 1.30
N PHE A 75 -12.36 2.63 0.92
CA PHE A 75 -11.39 3.33 0.07
C PHE A 75 -10.45 4.35 0.76
N LEU A 76 -9.14 4.25 0.53
CA LEU A 76 -8.13 5.15 1.14
C LEU A 76 -7.74 6.28 0.19
N TRP A 77 -8.01 7.54 0.55
CA TRP A 77 -7.65 8.73 -0.26
C TRP A 77 -6.34 9.41 0.12
N SER A 78 -5.94 9.37 1.38
CA SER A 78 -4.70 10.00 1.82
C SER A 78 -4.12 9.27 3.03
N ILE A 79 -2.79 9.17 3.07
CA ILE A 79 -2.03 8.76 4.23
C ILE A 79 -1.02 9.85 4.58
N LYS A 80 -0.75 10.01 5.88
CA LYS A 80 0.20 11.01 6.37
C LYS A 80 0.86 10.53 7.65
N GLN A 81 2.18 10.65 7.74
CA GLN A 81 2.91 10.49 9.01
C GLN A 81 2.63 11.70 9.91
N THR A 82 2.37 11.44 11.19
CA THR A 82 2.02 12.48 12.18
C THR A 82 3.11 12.72 13.20
#